data_AF-A0A0C3KR05-F1
#
_entry.id   AF-A0A0C3KR05-F1
#
_cell.length_a   1.000
_cell.length_b   1.000
_cell.length_c   1.000
_cell.angle_alpha   90.00
_cell.angle_beta   90.00
_cell.angle_gamma   90.00
#
_symmetry.space_group_name_H-M   'P 1'
#
loop_
_entity.id
_entity.type
_entity.pdbx_description
1 polymer ?
#
loop_
_entity_poly.entity_id
_entity_poly.type
_entity_poly.pdbx_seq_one_letter_code
_entity_poly.pdbx_strand_id
1 'polypeptide(L)'
;MAIHISLPALSHHRNILVHSDNLGVVMVTNKGCSRSHQINEVLCHLYLLQADLDIAVQAIHVPSQDNIANALSHGDIKGFLTSFPAASTQVYPPIPPYLADMLEYL
;
A
#
# COMPACT_ATOMS: atom_id res chain seq x y z
N MET A 1 1.75 -5.43 -6.56
CA MET A 1 0.82 -4.51 -5.87
C MET A 1 1.38 -4.23 -4.49
N ALA A 2 1.78 -2.98 -4.22
CA ALA A 2 2.25 -2.54 -2.91
C ALA A 2 1.18 -1.64 -2.27
N ILE A 3 0.83 -1.91 -1.02
CA ILE A 3 -0.15 -1.11 -0.27
C ILE A 3 0.60 -0.10 0.57
N HIS A 4 0.35 1.19 0.33
CA HIS A 4 0.88 2.27 1.14
C HIS A 4 -0.25 2.85 1.99
N ILE A 5 -0.16 2.70 3.31
CA ILE A 5 -1.08 3.36 4.22
C ILE A 5 -0.50 4.73 4.51
N SER A 6 -1.02 5.75 3.82
CA SER A 6 -0.88 7.12 4.32
C SER A 6 -1.69 7.20 5.62
N LEU A 7 -1.02 7.39 6.75
CA LEU A 7 -1.63 7.82 8.00
C LEU A 7 -1.61 9.35 8.04
N PRO A 8 -2.56 10.08 7.44
CA PRO A 8 -2.68 11.49 7.74
C PRO A 8 -3.09 11.60 9.20
N ALA A 9 -2.30 12.34 9.97
CA ALA A 9 -2.68 12.76 11.31
C ALA A 9 -4.13 13.31 11.27
N LEU A 10 -5.02 12.74 12.09
CA LEU A 10 -6.28 13.34 12.53
C LEU A 10 -7.50 13.33 11.56
N SER A 11 -7.61 12.40 10.63
CA SER A 11 -8.90 12.17 9.92
C SER A 11 -9.49 10.80 10.25
N HIS A 12 -10.78 10.76 10.60
CA HIS A 12 -11.48 9.53 10.99
C HIS A 12 -11.60 8.53 9.83
N HIS A 13 -11.44 9.01 8.59
CA HIS A 13 -11.43 8.18 7.37
C HIS A 13 -10.00 7.81 6.99
N ARG A 14 -9.68 6.52 6.95
CA ARG A 14 -8.33 6.06 6.58
C ARG A 14 -8.25 5.94 5.07
N ASN A 15 -7.43 6.80 4.46
CA ASN A 15 -7.17 6.74 3.02
C ASN A 15 -5.97 5.82 2.74
N ILE A 16 -6.22 4.73 2.01
CA ILE A 16 -5.20 3.78 1.58
C ILE A 16 -4.86 4.05 0.12
N LEU A 17 -3.57 4.26 -0.17
CA LEU A 17 -3.06 4.42 -1.52
C LEU A 17 -2.37 3.12 -1.97
N VAL A 18 -2.89 2.51 -3.03
CA VAL A 18 -2.39 1.27 -3.59
C VAL A 18 -1.59 1.55 -4.84
N HIS A 19 -0.33 1.13 -4.86
CA HIS A 19 0.53 1.18 -6.04
C HIS A 19 0.43 -0.14 -6.79
N SER A 20 -0.04 -0.09 -8.03
CA SER A 20 -0.22 -1.26 -8.89
C SER A 20 0.45 -1.05 -10.24
N ASP A 21 1.12 -2.08 -10.74
CA ASP A 21 1.63 -2.14 -12.12
C ASP A 21 0.60 -2.70 -13.10
N ASN A 22 -0.55 -3.13 -12.61
CA ASN A 22 -1.68 -3.49 -13.45
C ASN A 22 -2.60 -2.28 -13.63
N LEU A 23 -2.49 -1.62 -14.79
CA LEU A 23 -3.32 -0.47 -15.16
C LEU A 23 -4.82 -0.79 -15.13
N GLY A 24 -5.22 -2.01 -15.52
CA GLY A 24 -6.61 -2.45 -15.46
C GLY A 24 -7.16 -2.43 -14.03
N VAL A 25 -6.37 -2.92 -13.07
CA VAL A 25 -6.72 -2.87 -11.64
C VAL A 25 -6.84 -1.42 -11.15
N VAL A 26 -5.91 -0.54 -11.52
CA VAL A 26 -5.96 0.88 -11.14
C VAL A 26 -7.25 1.54 -11.66
N MET A 27 -7.55 1.33 -12.93
CA MET A 27 -8.74 1.90 -13.57
C MET A 27 -10.03 1.38 -12.94
N VAL A 28 -10.14 0.07 -12.72
CA VAL A 28 -11.35 -0.53 -12.15
C VAL A 28 -11.54 -0.13 -10.69
N THR A 29 -10.47 -0.06 -9.90
CA THR A 29 -10.51 0.37 -8.48
C THR A 29 -10.94 1.83 -8.36
N ASN A 30 -10.39 2.72 -9.19
CA ASN A 30 -10.72 4.15 -9.11
C ASN A 30 -12.08 4.49 -9.73
N LYS A 31 -12.48 3.80 -10.79
CA LYS A 31 -13.77 4.01 -11.46
C LYS A 31 -14.93 3.35 -10.70
N GLY A 32 -14.63 2.28 -9.96
CA GLY A 32 -15.61 1.45 -9.25
C GLY A 32 -16.50 0.59 -10.12
N CYS A 33 -16.12 0.40 -11.39
CA CYS A 33 -16.82 -0.52 -12.27
C CYS A 33 -15.92 -1.10 -13.36
N SER A 34 -16.30 -2.29 -13.81
CA SER A 34 -15.72 -3.05 -14.90
C SER A 34 -16.80 -3.46 -15.91
N ARG A 35 -16.38 -3.85 -17.11
CA ARG A 35 -17.27 -4.47 -18.11
C ARG A 35 -17.58 -5.93 -17.79
N SER A 36 -16.82 -6.56 -16.90
CA SER A 36 -17.04 -7.94 -16.46
C SER A 36 -17.96 -7.99 -15.24
N HIS A 37 -19.02 -8.79 -15.32
CA HIS A 37 -19.94 -9.03 -14.21
C HIS A 37 -19.21 -9.58 -12.97
N GLN A 38 -18.37 -10.59 -13.17
CA GLN A 38 -17.61 -11.23 -12.09
C GLN A 38 -16.69 -10.23 -11.37
N ILE A 39 -16.08 -9.30 -12.11
CA ILE A 39 -15.25 -8.25 -11.50
C ILE A 39 -16.12 -7.27 -10.70
N ASN A 40 -17.32 -6.93 -11.17
CA ASN A 40 -18.23 -6.05 -10.44
C ASN A 40 -18.75 -6.67 -9.15
N GLU A 41 -18.97 -7.99 -9.11
CA GLU A 41 -19.30 -8.69 -7.85
C GLU A 41 -18.18 -8.56 -6.83
N VAL A 42 -16.93 -8.77 -7.26
CA VAL A 42 -15.75 -8.57 -6.40
C VAL A 42 -15.64 -7.11 -5.93
N LEU A 43 -15.85 -6.14 -6.82
CA LEU A 43 -15.84 -4.72 -6.46
C LEU A 43 -16.93 -4.39 -5.44
N CYS A 44 -18.13 -4.95 -5.60
CA CYS A 44 -19.23 -4.75 -4.65
C CYS A 44 -18.81 -5.19 -3.24
N HIS A 45 -18.24 -6.39 -3.12
CA HIS A 45 -17.71 -6.88 -1.85
C HIS A 45 -16.58 -6.00 -1.30
N LEU A 46 -15.67 -5.53 -2.16
CA LEU A 46 -14.59 -4.63 -1.74
C LEU A 46 -15.12 -3.27 -1.26
N TYR A 47 -16.17 -2.73 -1.86
CA TYR A 47 -16.77 -1.47 -1.42
C TYR A 47 -17.57 -1.60 -0.13
N LEU A 48 -18.27 -2.72 0.06
CA LEU A 48 -18.91 -3.03 1.33
C LEU A 48 -17.88 -3.14 2.45
N LEU A 49 -16.79 -3.87 2.22
CA LEU A 49 -15.70 -3.97 3.20
C LEU A 49 -15.04 -2.62 3.49
N GLN A 50 -14.86 -1.77 2.47
CA GLN A 50 -14.35 -0.41 2.66
C GLN A 50 -15.27 0.42 3.57
N ALA A 51 -16.59 0.33 3.35
CA ALA A 51 -17.57 1.03 4.18
C ALA A 51 -17.58 0.50 5.61
N ASP A 52 -17.54 -0.82 5.80
CA ASP A 52 -17.53 -1.45 7.14
C ASP A 52 -16.28 -1.08 7.95
N LEU A 53 -15.14 -0.88 7.28
CA LEU A 53 -13.86 -0.53 7.90
C LEU A 53 -13.60 0.98 7.97
N ASP A 54 -14.52 1.80 7.45
CA ASP A 54 -14.36 3.25 7.29
C ASP A 54 -13.04 3.66 6.61
N ILE A 55 -12.71 2.93 5.53
CA ILE A 55 -11.52 3.17 4.72
C ILE A 55 -11.90 3.54 3.29
N ALA A 56 -11.12 4.43 2.68
CA ALA A 56 -11.22 4.71 1.25
C ALA A 56 -9.95 4.24 0.56
N VAL A 57 -10.10 3.46 -0.51
CA VAL A 57 -8.98 2.96 -1.31
C VAL A 57 -8.87 3.76 -2.60
N GLN A 58 -7.68 4.25 -2.89
CA GLN A 58 -7.30 4.80 -4.18
C GLN A 58 -6.13 4.00 -4.75
N ALA A 59 -6.07 3.85 -6.06
CA ALA A 59 -4.98 3.18 -6.73
C ALA A 59 -4.23 4.14 -7.68
N ILE A 60 -2.91 4.00 -7.76
CA ILE A 60 -2.11 4.65 -8.80
C ILE A 60 -1.28 3.63 -9.56
N HIS A 61 -1.11 3.90 -10.84
CA HIS A 61 -0.27 3.08 -11.70
C HIS A 61 1.21 3.41 -11.46
N VAL A 62 2.00 2.37 -11.23
CA VAL A 62 3.47 2.45 -11.21
C VAL A 62 4.05 1.45 -12.20
N PRO A 63 5.11 1.78 -12.95
CA PRO A 63 5.81 0.80 -13.76
C PRO A 63 6.26 -0.41 -12.93
N SER A 64 6.27 -1.62 -13.50
CA SER A 64 6.66 -2.85 -12.76
C SER A 64 8.04 -2.79 -12.13
N GLN A 65 8.97 -2.04 -12.72
CA GLN A 65 10.31 -1.80 -12.17
C GLN A 65 10.30 -0.94 -10.90
N ASP A 66 9.28 -0.08 -10.74
CA ASP A 66 9.09 0.80 -9.59
C ASP A 66 8.14 0.18 -8.54
N ASN A 67 7.52 -0.96 -8.86
CA ASN A 67 6.69 -1.73 -7.95
C ASN A 67 7.57 -2.57 -7.02
N ILE A 68 7.84 -2.06 -5.81
CA ILE A 68 8.59 -2.76 -4.74
C ILE A 68 8.09 -4.20 -4.53
N ALA A 69 6.79 -4.42 -4.63
CA ALA A 69 6.21 -5.74 -4.41
C ALA A 69 6.51 -6.75 -5.53
N ASN A 70 6.95 -6.31 -6.72
CA ASN A 70 7.13 -7.20 -7.86
C ASN A 70 8.29 -8.19 -7.64
N ALA A 71 9.49 -7.71 -7.31
CA ALA A 71 10.61 -8.61 -7.02
C ALA A 71 10.34 -9.48 -5.78
N LEU A 72 9.75 -8.88 -4.74
CA LEU A 72 9.41 -9.59 -3.50
C LEU A 72 8.37 -10.71 -3.69
N SER A 73 7.36 -10.50 -4.53
CA SER A 73 6.33 -11.53 -4.79
C SER A 73 6.87 -12.77 -5.51
N HIS A 74 8.02 -12.65 -6.16
CA HIS A 74 8.71 -13.76 -6.82
C HIS A 74 9.81 -14.38 -5.93
N GLY A 75 9.97 -13.88 -4.70
CA GLY A 75 11.06 -14.29 -3.81
C GLY A 75 12.44 -13.78 -4.25
N ASP A 76 12.51 -12.85 -5.20
CA ASP A 76 13.76 -12.28 -5.70
C ASP A 76 14.24 -11.13 -4.81
N ILE A 77 14.78 -11.50 -3.65
CA ILE A 77 15.35 -10.55 -2.68
C ILE A 77 16.52 -9.77 -3.31
N LYS A 78 17.32 -10.42 -4.16
CA LYS A 78 18.49 -9.79 -4.78
C LYS A 78 18.08 -8.72 -5.80
N GLY A 79 17.10 -9.03 -6.65
CA GLY A 79 16.49 -8.07 -7.57
C GLY A 79 15.86 -6.90 -6.82
N PHE A 80 15.14 -7.18 -5.72
CA PHE A 80 14.59 -6.14 -4.86
C PHE A 80 15.67 -5.18 -4.33
N LEU A 81 16.72 -5.69 -3.69
CA LEU A 81 17.78 -4.83 -3.13
C LEU A 81 18.58 -4.08 -4.21
N THR A 82 18.66 -4.63 -5.42
CA THR A 82 19.30 -3.95 -6.57
C THR A 82 18.45 -2.77 -7.05
N SER A 83 17.13 -2.94 -7.16
CA SER A 83 16.20 -1.88 -7.58
C SER A 83 15.96 -0.84 -6.49
N PHE A 84 16.07 -1.23 -5.21
CA PHE A 84 15.83 -0.35 -4.07
C PHE A 84 17.01 -0.39 -3.08
N PRO A 85 18.19 0.18 -3.43
CA PRO A 85 19.39 0.08 -2.58
C PRO A 85 19.19 0.66 -1.18
N ALA A 86 18.39 1.72 -1.06
CA ALA A 86 18.07 2.37 0.21
C ALA A 86 17.32 1.44 1.19
N ALA A 87 16.67 0.37 0.71
CA ALA A 87 16.02 -0.62 1.58
C ALA A 87 17.02 -1.42 2.42
N SER A 88 18.31 -1.44 2.03
CA SER A 88 19.38 -2.08 2.81
C SER A 88 19.88 -1.19 3.96
N THR A 89 19.50 0.09 3.97
CA THR A 89 19.98 1.05 4.96
C THR A 89 19.10 0.97 6.21
N GLN A 90 19.67 0.52 7.31
CA GLN A 90 19.02 0.60 8.61
C GLN A 90 18.96 2.06 9.05
N VAL A 91 17.74 2.58 9.23
CA VAL A 91 17.53 3.94 9.74
C VAL A 91 17.16 3.83 11.22
N TYR A 92 17.90 4.55 12.05
CA TYR A 92 17.54 4.80 13.45
C TYR A 92 16.86 6.16 13.50
N PRO A 93 15.52 6.25 13.40
CA PRO A 93 14.86 7.52 13.59
C PRO A 93 15.20 8.05 14.98
N PRO A 94 15.59 9.33 15.14
CA PRO A 94 15.87 9.89 16.44
C PRO A 94 14.61 9.75 17.30
N ILE A 95 14.74 9.04 18.42
CA ILE A 95 13.65 8.90 19.38
C ILE A 95 13.37 10.31 19.93
N PRO A 96 12.14 10.84 19.82
CA PRO A 96 11.81 12.10 20.43
C PRO A 96 12.15 12.07 21.92
N PRO A 97 12.73 13.14 22.52
CA PRO A 97 13.23 13.10 23.89
C PRO A 97 12.19 12.64 24.92
N TYR A 98 10.91 12.91 24.67
CA TYR A 98 9.79 12.50 25.53
C TYR A 98 9.42 11.00 25.45
N LEU A 99 10.03 10.23 24.54
CA LEU A 99 9.83 8.78 24.38
C LEU A 99 11.08 7.96 24.74
N ALA A 100 12.20 8.62 25.08
CA ALA A 100 13.46 7.93 25.40
C ALA A 100 13.31 6.98 26.59
N ASP A 101 12.62 7.43 27.64
CA ASP A 101 12.45 6.66 28.89
C ASP A 101 11.41 5.54 28.79
N MET A 102 10.60 5.51 27.72
CA MET A 102 9.56 4.48 27.53
C MET A 102 10.08 3.21 26.86
N LEU A 103 11.29 3.23 26.29
CA LEU A 103 11.88 2.11 25.57
C LEU A 103 12.88 1.30 26.40
N GLU A 104 13.21 1.73 27.63
CA GLU A 104 14.12 0.98 28.54
C GLU A 104 13.46 -0.26 29.19
N TYR A 105 12.19 -0.56 28.90
CA TYR A 105 11.44 -1.70 29.48
C TYR A 105 11.06 -2.79 28.45
N LEU A 106 11.66 -2.80 27.26
CA LEU A 106 11.51 -3.87 26.26
C LEU A 106 12.84 -4.61 26.05
#